data_AF-W6YKN5-F1
#
_entry.id   AF-W6YKN5-F1
#
_cell.length_a   1.000
_cell.length_b   1.000
_cell.length_c   1.000
_cell.angle_alpha   90.00
_cell.angle_beta   90.00
_cell.angle_gamma   90.00
#
_symmetry.space_group_name_H-M   'P 1'
#
loop_
_entity.id
_entity.type
_entity.pdbx_description
1 polymer ?
#
loop_
_entity_poly.entity_id
_entity_poly.type
_entity_poly.pdbx_seq_one_letter_code
_entity_poly.pdbx_strand_id
1 'polypeptide(L)' 'TVLHWAAWKGNEEVVRLLIQRGADVEGKDNIGETVLHFAALGGNEAVVRLLVERGADVKKEDNSGETAL' A
#
# COMPACT_ATOMS: atom_id res chain seq x y z
N THR A 1 1.58 -5.60 7.21
CA THR A 1 0.25 -6.09 7.70
C THR A 1 -0.43 -6.98 6.66
N VAL A 2 -1.61 -7.55 6.93
CA VAL A 2 -2.39 -8.30 5.89
C VAL A 2 -2.62 -7.44 4.64
N LEU A 3 -2.83 -6.13 4.83
CA LEU A 3 -3.03 -5.18 3.73
C LEU A 3 -1.79 -5.05 2.82
N HIS A 4 -0.57 -5.12 3.38
CA HIS A 4 0.68 -5.08 2.59
C HIS A 4 0.77 -6.30 1.64
N TRP A 5 0.49 -7.50 2.16
CA TRP A 5 0.52 -8.71 1.36
C TRP A 5 -0.58 -8.74 0.29
N ALA A 6 -1.80 -8.30 0.63
CA ALA A 6 -2.87 -8.17 -0.35
C ALA A 6 -2.51 -7.20 -1.48
N ALA A 7 -1.84 -6.09 -1.13
CA ALA A 7 -1.40 -5.09 -2.09
C ALA A 7 -0.29 -5.60 -3.01
N TRP A 8 0.72 -6.29 -2.47
CA TRP A 8 1.79 -6.91 -3.27
C TRP A 8 1.29 -8.02 -4.19
N LYS A 9 0.23 -8.74 -3.80
CA LYS A 9 -0.41 -9.77 -4.64
C LYS A 9 -1.39 -9.20 -5.66
N GLY A 10 -1.74 -7.92 -5.59
CA GLY A 10 -2.66 -7.29 -6.55
C GLY A 10 -4.13 -7.64 -6.35
N ASN A 11 -4.49 -8.18 -5.18
CA ASN A 11 -5.86 -8.60 -4.90
C ASN A 11 -6.74 -7.39 -4.53
N GLU A 12 -7.16 -6.62 -5.53
CA GLU A 12 -7.90 -5.37 -5.38
C GLU A 12 -9.13 -5.50 -4.47
N GLU A 13 -9.93 -6.55 -4.65
CA GLU A 13 -11.14 -6.77 -3.85
C GLU A 13 -10.82 -7.01 -2.36
N VAL A 14 -9.73 -7.70 -2.07
CA VAL A 14 -9.26 -7.91 -0.69
C VAL A 14 -8.76 -6.60 -0.10
N VAL A 15 -7.99 -5.82 -0.86
CA VAL A 15 -7.52 -4.49 -0.44
C VAL A 15 -8.71 -3.59 -0.13
N ARG A 16 -9.72 -3.54 -1.01
CA ARG A 16 -10.95 -2.76 -0.85
C ARG A 16 -11.70 -3.15 0.43
N LEU A 17 -11.89 -4.44 0.66
CA LEU A 17 -12.55 -4.97 1.86
C LEU A 17 -11.80 -4.59 3.13
N LEU A 18 -10.48 -4.73 3.16
CA LEU A 18 -9.67 -4.41 4.34
C LEU A 18 -9.74 -2.92 4.68
N ILE A 19 -9.63 -2.04 3.68
CA ILE A 19 -9.75 -0.59 3.88
C ILE A 19 -11.16 -0.23 4.40
N GLN A 20 -12.22 -0.85 3.87
CA GLN A 20 -13.58 -0.66 4.38
C GLN A 20 -13.76 -1.10 5.84
N ARG A 21 -12.94 -2.03 6.32
CA ARG A 21 -12.92 -2.48 7.72
C ARG A 21 -11.97 -1.68 8.61
N GLY A 22 -11.45 -0.56 8.11
CA GLY A 22 -10.59 0.35 8.86
C GLY A 22 -9.12 -0.06 8.89
N ALA A 23 -8.65 -0.88 7.94
CA ALA A 23 -7.22 -1.11 7.80
C ALA A 23 -6.50 0.20 7.43
N ASP A 24 -5.37 0.43 8.10
CA ASP A 24 -4.54 1.61 7.89
C ASP A 24 -3.81 1.55 6.54
N VAL A 25 -4.18 2.45 5.62
CA VAL A 25 -3.59 2.61 4.29
C VAL A 25 -2.15 3.11 4.36
N GLU A 26 -1.83 3.90 5.40
CA GLU A 26 -0.51 4.50 5.63
C GLU A 26 0.35 3.69 6.58
N GLY A 27 -0.13 2.50 6.98
CA GLY A 27 0.57 1.62 7.89
C GLY A 27 1.93 1.26 7.33
N LYS A 28 2.96 1.37 8.19
CA LYS A 28 4.34 1.00 7.87
C LYS A 28 4.68 -0.38 8.42
N ASP A 29 5.57 -1.08 7.74
CA ASP A 29 6.23 -2.27 8.28
C ASP A 29 7.51 -1.92 9.07
N ASN A 30 8.32 -2.92 9.39
CA ASN A 30 9.54 -2.73 10.21
C ASN A 30 10.65 -1.97 9.49
N ILE A 31 10.63 -1.90 8.15
CA ILE A 31 11.58 -1.13 7.35
C ILE A 31 10.98 0.18 6.84
N GLY A 32 9.78 0.54 7.30
CA GLY A 32 9.16 1.81 7.02
C GLY A 32 8.37 1.83 5.71
N GLU A 33 8.31 0.71 4.99
CA GLU A 33 7.56 0.58 3.74
C GLU A 33 6.06 0.65 4.03
N THR A 34 5.35 1.43 3.23
CA THR A 34 3.89 1.54 3.28
C THR A 34 3.21 0.48 2.41
N VAL A 35 1.88 0.39 2.51
CA VAL A 35 1.08 -0.44 1.59
C VAL A 35 1.31 -0.06 0.12
N LEU A 36 1.58 1.23 -0.16
CA LEU A 36 1.84 1.72 -1.51
C LEU A 36 3.17 1.19 -2.07
N HIS A 37 4.22 1.07 -1.24
CA HIS A 37 5.49 0.45 -1.65
C HIS A 37 5.26 -0.99 -2.10
N PHE A 38 4.50 -1.77 -1.33
CA PHE A 38 4.18 -3.16 -1.66
C PHE A 38 3.36 -3.27 -2.96
N ALA A 39 2.39 -2.37 -3.19
CA ALA A 39 1.62 -2.35 -4.44
C ALA A 39 2.49 -2.05 -5.66
N ALA A 40 3.40 -1.07 -5.54
CA ALA A 40 4.35 -0.67 -6.58
C ALA A 40 5.35 -1.80 -6.87
N LEU A 41 5.95 -2.41 -5.84
CA LEU A 41 6.87 -3.54 -5.97
C LEU A 41 6.22 -4.75 -6.67
N GLY A 42 4.92 -4.95 -6.44
CA GLY A 42 4.13 -5.99 -7.12
C GLY A 42 3.67 -5.64 -8.53
N GLY A 43 3.87 -4.40 -8.99
CA GLY A 43 3.40 -3.92 -10.30
C GLY A 43 1.87 -3.80 -10.41
N ASN A 44 1.15 -3.71 -9.28
CA ASN A 44 -0.30 -3.82 -9.24
C ASN A 44 -0.99 -2.46 -9.42
N GLU A 45 -1.06 -2.00 -10.67
CA GLU A 45 -1.55 -0.67 -11.04
C GLU A 45 -2.95 -0.34 -10.48
N ALA A 46 -3.87 -1.30 -10.47
CA ALA A 46 -5.22 -1.11 -9.93
C ALA A 46 -5.21 -0.89 -8.42
N VAL A 47 -4.35 -1.61 -7.69
CA VAL A 47 -4.17 -1.42 -6.25
C VAL A 47 -3.49 -0.08 -5.97
N VAL A 48 -2.48 0.31 -6.75
CA VAL A 48 -1.82 1.61 -6.63
C VAL A 48 -2.86 2.73 -6.75
N ARG A 49 -3.70 2.71 -7.80
CA ARG A 49 -4.80 3.67 -7.97
C ARG A 49 -5.73 3.69 -6.76
N LEU A 50 -6.19 2.52 -6.32
CA LEU A 50 -7.07 2.41 -5.17
C LEU A 50 -6.46 3.03 -3.91
N LEU A 51 -5.19 2.79 -3.62
CA LEU A 51 -4.53 3.34 -2.43
C LEU A 51 -4.40 4.87 -2.52
N VAL A 52 -4.02 5.41 -3.69
CA VAL A 52 -3.92 6.86 -3.93
C VAL A 52 -5.29 7.53 -3.80
N GLU A 53 -6.35 6.94 -4.34
CA GLU A 53 -7.73 7.43 -4.18
C GLU A 53 -8.20 7.43 -2.72
N ARG A 54 -7.62 6.56 -1.88
CA ARG A 54 -7.89 6.49 -0.44
C ARG A 54 -6.95 7.35 0.39
N GLY A 55 -6.15 8.19 -0.25
CA GLY A 55 -5.30 9.18 0.41
C GLY A 55 -3.92 8.66 0.80
N ALA A 56 -3.43 7.59 0.17
CA ALA A 56 -2.05 7.17 0.36
C ALA A 56 -1.08 8.27 -0.09
N ASP A 57 -0.07 8.56 0.73
CA ASP A 57 0.94 9.58 0.43
C ASP A 57 2.02 9.00 -0.50
N VAL A 58 1.99 9.44 -1.76
CA VAL A 58 2.96 9.03 -2.79
C VAL A 58 4.39 9.54 -2.54
N LYS A 59 4.56 10.48 -1.60
CA LYS A 59 5.87 11.01 -1.20
C LYS A 59 6.35 10.45 0.13
N LYS A 60 5.62 9.50 0.72
CA LYS A 60 6.06 8.84 1.95
C LYS A 60 7.35 8.06 1.68
N GLU A 61 8.37 8.37 2.46
CA GLU A 61 9.64 7.64 2.45
C GLU A 61 9.61 6.48 3.45
N ASP A 62 10.28 5.38 3.09
CA ASP A 62 10.63 4.29 3.98
C ASP A 62 11.80 4.69 4.93
N ASN A 63 12.39 3.73 5.66
CA ASN A 63 13.51 4.03 6.55
C ASN A 63 14.84 4.28 5.80
N SER A 64 14.90 3.97 4.51
CA SER A 64 16.04 4.18 3.62
C SER A 64 15.96 5.51 2.86
N GLY A 65 14.85 6.24 2.97
CA GLY A 65 14.59 7.45 2.20
C GLY A 65 14.03 7.19 0.80
N GLU A 66 13.59 5.96 0.53
CA GLU A 66 13.01 5.55 -0.75
C GLU A 66 11.49 5.80 -0.74
N THR A 67 10.97 6.32 -1.85
CA THR A 67 9.53 6.45 -2.09
C THR A 67 9.02 5.29 -2.93
N ALA A 68 7.71 5.04 -2.91
CA ALA A 68 7.07 4.03 -3.76
C ALA A 68 7.07 4.33 -5.29
N LEU A 69 7.73 5.41 -5.74
CA LEU A 69 7.77 5.91 -7.12
C LEU A 69 9.03 5.46 -7.88
#